data_AF-A0A1A2UAA4-F1
#
_entry.id   AF-A0A1A2UAA4-F1
#
_cell.length_a   1.000
_cell.length_b   1.000
_cell.length_c   1.000
_cell.angle_alpha   90.00
_cell.angle_beta   90.00
_cell.angle_gamma   90.00
#
_symmetry.space_group_name_H-M   'P 1'
#
loop_
_entity.id
_entity.type
_entity.pdbx_description
1 polymer ?
#
loop_
_entity_poly.entity_id
_entity_poly.type
_entity_poly.pdbx_seq_one_letter_code
_entity_poly.pdbx_strand_id
1 'polypeptide(L)'
;MTCAVCGAGFSARADAVYCSSACRQKAHRVRAARRTAALRETLRRGAATDAGASSAATRSLRLSVASSMQRSRQQVDRSRELCRVSALRLQESDAIRKASLEGRAWWAAKSETGRALWRGN
;
A
#
# COMPACT_ATOMS: atom_id res chain seq x y z
N MET A 1 -23.49 36.39 -20.87
CA MET A 1 -22.11 35.89 -20.68
C MET A 1 -21.83 34.82 -21.73
N THR A 2 -20.58 34.63 -22.14
CA THR A 2 -20.21 33.75 -23.26
C THR A 2 -19.38 32.58 -22.77
N CYS A 3 -19.71 31.35 -23.17
CA CYS A 3 -18.97 30.17 -22.73
C CYS A 3 -17.58 30.10 -23.38
N ALA A 4 -16.54 29.94 -22.57
CA ALA A 4 -15.15 29.83 -23.03
C ALA A 4 -14.83 28.57 -23.86
N VAL A 5 -15.78 27.64 -24.03
CA VAL A 5 -15.56 26.34 -24.71
C VAL A 5 -16.37 26.21 -25.98
N CYS A 6 -17.64 26.61 -25.98
CA CYS A 6 -18.51 26.51 -27.15
C CYS A 6 -18.90 27.87 -27.74
N GLY A 7 -18.55 28.99 -27.10
CA GLY A 7 -18.91 30.32 -27.56
C GLY A 7 -20.39 30.68 -27.41
N ALA A 8 -21.23 29.79 -26.87
CA ALA A 8 -22.65 30.06 -26.68
C ALA A 8 -22.88 31.10 -25.57
N GLY A 9 -23.85 31.98 -25.80
CA GLY A 9 -24.40 32.84 -24.75
C GLY A 9 -25.15 32.01 -23.71
N PHE A 10 -24.96 32.31 -22.42
CA PHE A 10 -25.70 31.66 -21.33
C PHE A 10 -25.97 32.63 -20.17
N SER A 11 -27.01 32.31 -19.40
CA SER A 11 -27.39 33.01 -18.17
C SER A 11 -26.84 32.24 -16.96
N ALA A 12 -26.03 32.91 -16.15
CA ALA A 12 -25.42 32.37 -14.94
C ALA A 12 -24.92 33.51 -14.04
N ARG A 13 -24.29 33.15 -12.92
CA ARG A 13 -23.60 34.09 -12.04
C ARG A 13 -22.46 34.82 -12.76
N ALA A 14 -22.10 36.00 -12.27
CA ALA A 14 -21.06 36.87 -12.85
C ALA A 14 -19.69 36.21 -13.06
N ASP A 15 -19.36 35.21 -12.26
CA ASP A 15 -18.10 34.46 -12.28
C ASP A 15 -18.15 33.18 -13.12
N ALA A 16 -19.30 32.85 -13.72
CA ALA A 16 -19.45 31.62 -14.48
C ALA A 16 -18.74 31.68 -15.84
N VAL A 17 -17.79 30.77 -16.06
CA VAL A 17 -16.98 30.69 -17.29
C VAL A 17 -17.56 29.71 -18.33
N TYR A 18 -18.39 28.75 -17.88
CA TYR A 18 -18.87 27.64 -18.70
C TYR A 18 -20.38 27.46 -18.61
N CYS A 19 -21.04 27.26 -19.74
CA CYS A 19 -22.50 27.09 -19.81
C CYS A 19 -22.99 25.75 -19.25
N SER A 20 -22.13 24.73 -19.15
CA SER A 20 -22.53 23.37 -18.74
C SER A 20 -21.37 22.57 -18.15
N SER A 21 -21.72 21.46 -17.46
CA SER A 21 -20.77 20.45 -16.98
C SER A 21 -19.98 19.82 -18.12
N ALA A 22 -20.60 19.59 -19.28
CA ALA A 22 -19.93 19.07 -20.47
C ALA A 22 -18.82 20.02 -20.95
N CYS A 23 -19.09 21.32 -21.01
CA CYS A 23 -18.08 22.32 -21.35
C CYS A 23 -16.95 22.38 -20.30
N ARG A 24 -17.28 22.28 -19.00
CA ARG A 24 -16.26 22.18 -17.94
C ARG A 24 -15.35 20.97 -18.12
N GLN A 25 -15.91 19.81 -18.39
CA GLN A 25 -15.14 18.57 -18.61
C GLN A 25 -14.27 18.67 -19.88
N LYS A 26 -14.80 19.22 -20.98
CA LYS A 26 -14.03 19.44 -22.21
C LYS A 26 -12.84 20.37 -21.96
N ALA A 27 -13.04 21.48 -21.26
CA ALA A 27 -11.95 22.39 -20.88
C ALA A 27 -10.90 21.70 -19.99
N HIS A 28 -11.33 20.87 -19.04
CA HIS A 28 -10.42 20.08 -18.22
C HIS A 28 -9.58 19.12 -19.06
N ARG A 29 -10.21 18.35 -19.96
CA ARG A 29 -9.53 17.40 -20.85
C ARG A 29 -8.51 18.10 -21.76
N VAL A 30 -8.87 19.24 -22.36
CA VAL A 30 -7.94 20.03 -23.18
C VAL A 30 -6.74 20.52 -22.38
N ARG A 31 -6.96 21.03 -21.16
CA ARG A 31 -5.86 21.46 -20.27
C ARG A 31 -4.96 20.31 -19.85
N ALA A 32 -5.54 19.15 -19.53
CA ALA A 32 -4.78 17.94 -19.22
C ALA A 32 -3.93 17.49 -20.43
N ALA A 33 -4.54 17.43 -21.62
CA ALA A 33 -3.85 17.06 -22.85
C ALA A 33 -2.69 18.03 -23.18
N ARG A 34 -2.89 19.34 -23.03
CA ARG A 34 -1.83 20.35 -23.21
C ARG A 34 -0.68 20.15 -22.23
N ARG A 35 -0.96 19.90 -20.96
CA ARG A 35 0.08 19.60 -19.95
C ARG A 35 0.87 18.35 -20.32
N THR A 36 0.20 17.27 -20.70
CA THR A 36 0.87 16.04 -21.14
C THR A 36 1.69 16.25 -22.42
N ALA A 37 1.19 17.03 -23.37
CA ALA A 37 1.93 17.36 -24.59
C ALA A 37 3.18 18.18 -24.29
N ALA A 38 3.09 19.19 -23.42
CA ALA A 38 4.22 20.01 -23.00
C ALA A 38 5.30 19.16 -22.30
N LEU A 39 4.91 18.25 -21.41
CA LEU A 39 5.84 17.32 -20.76
C LEU A 39 6.52 16.37 -21.76
N ARG A 40 5.78 15.86 -22.75
CA ARG A 40 6.38 15.02 -23.80
C ARG A 40 7.37 15.80 -24.64
N GLU A 41 7.04 17.05 -24.95
CA GLU A 41 7.89 17.92 -25.75
C GLU A 41 9.19 18.29 -25.02
N THR A 42 9.14 18.60 -23.73
CA THR A 42 10.37 18.82 -22.93
C THR A 42 11.23 17.56 -22.87
N LEU A 43 10.64 16.37 -22.73
CA LEU A 43 11.39 15.11 -22.79
C LEU A 43 12.03 14.87 -24.16
N ARG A 44 11.32 15.16 -25.26
CA ARG A 44 11.90 15.04 -26.62
C ARG A 44 13.06 15.99 -26.85
N ARG A 45 12.94 17.25 -26.40
CA ARG A 45 14.02 18.24 -26.53
C ARG A 45 15.25 17.84 -25.72
N GLY A 46 15.05 17.36 -24.49
CA GLY A 46 16.15 16.82 -23.68
C GLY A 46 16.83 15.61 -24.33
N ALA A 47 16.07 14.72 -24.97
CA ALA A 47 16.64 13.56 -25.67
C ALA A 47 17.49 13.94 -26.90
N ALA A 48 17.18 15.05 -27.58
CA ALA A 48 17.91 15.49 -28.76
C ALA A 48 19.26 16.17 -28.42
N THR A 49 19.39 16.76 -27.23
CA THR A 49 20.62 17.45 -26.79
C THR A 49 21.60 16.54 -26.03
N ASP A 50 21.15 15.39 -25.52
CA ASP A 50 21.88 14.60 -24.53
C ASP A 50 22.23 13.16 -24.97
N ALA A 51 22.66 12.95 -26.22
CA ALA A 51 23.13 11.62 -26.63
C ALA A 51 24.25 11.05 -25.72
N GLY A 52 25.06 11.92 -25.08
CA GLY A 52 26.05 11.55 -24.06
C GLY A 52 25.51 11.47 -22.61
N ALA A 53 24.66 12.41 -22.18
CA ALA A 53 24.14 12.44 -20.80
C ALA A 53 22.98 11.43 -20.56
N SER A 54 22.29 11.02 -21.62
CA SER A 54 21.24 9.98 -21.61
C SER A 54 21.77 8.62 -21.11
N SER A 55 23.03 8.29 -21.39
CA SER A 55 23.68 7.06 -20.89
C SER A 55 23.86 7.09 -19.36
N ALA A 56 24.31 8.23 -18.82
CA ALA A 56 24.47 8.42 -17.38
C ALA A 56 23.11 8.44 -16.65
N ALA A 57 22.12 9.12 -17.21
CA ALA A 57 20.76 9.14 -16.67
C ALA A 57 20.11 7.74 -16.67
N THR A 58 20.27 6.98 -17.77
CA THR A 58 19.78 5.60 -17.86
C THR A 58 20.50 4.69 -16.85
N ARG A 59 21.81 4.85 -16.66
CA ARG A 59 22.58 4.11 -15.66
C ARG A 59 22.11 4.44 -14.24
N SER A 60 21.89 5.71 -13.94
CA SER A 60 21.34 6.18 -12.66
C SER A 60 19.95 5.59 -12.39
N LEU A 61 19.06 5.60 -13.38
CA LEU A 61 17.74 4.98 -13.27
C LEU A 61 17.85 3.47 -13.01
N ARG A 62 18.72 2.76 -13.73
CA ARG A 62 18.95 1.31 -13.51
C ARG A 62 19.45 1.02 -12.11
N LEU A 63 20.39 1.82 -11.59
CA LEU A 63 20.87 1.69 -10.21
C LEU A 63 19.75 1.97 -9.21
N SER A 64 18.95 3.02 -9.42
CA SER A 64 17.82 3.34 -8.56
C SER A 64 16.77 2.22 -8.53
N VAL A 65 16.42 1.67 -9.70
CA VAL A 65 15.52 0.52 -9.81
C VAL A 65 16.11 -0.71 -9.12
N ALA A 66 17.39 -1.01 -9.33
CA ALA A 66 18.08 -2.13 -8.67
C ALA A 66 18.07 -1.97 -7.14
N SER A 67 18.39 -0.79 -6.61
CA SER A 67 18.32 -0.50 -5.18
C SER A 67 16.89 -0.60 -4.64
N SER A 68 15.89 -0.16 -5.40
CA SER A 68 14.48 -0.28 -5.01
C SER A 68 14.06 -1.75 -4.93
N MET A 69 14.41 -2.55 -5.93
CA MET A 69 14.15 -3.99 -5.97
C MET A 69 14.85 -4.72 -4.83
N GLN A 70 16.10 -4.37 -4.52
CA GLN A 70 16.84 -4.93 -3.39
C GLN A 70 16.16 -4.63 -2.06
N ARG A 71 15.72 -3.39 -1.83
CA ARG A 71 14.95 -3.03 -0.61
C ARG A 71 13.63 -3.80 -0.53
N SER A 72 12.92 -3.94 -1.64
CA SER A 72 11.68 -4.72 -1.68
C SER A 72 11.91 -6.17 -1.27
N ARG A 73 12.97 -6.81 -1.79
CA ARG A 73 13.34 -8.19 -1.40
C ARG A 73 13.67 -8.28 0.09
N GLN A 74 14.46 -7.36 0.62
CA GLN A 74 14.78 -7.31 2.06
C GLN A 74 13.53 -7.19 2.94
N GLN A 75 12.52 -6.43 2.52
CA GLN A 75 11.26 -6.32 3.26
C GLN A 75 10.48 -7.64 3.26
N VAL A 76 10.43 -8.34 2.12
CA VAL A 76 9.79 -9.66 2.04
C VAL A 76 10.51 -10.68 2.91
N ASP A 77 11.85 -10.70 2.88
CA ASP A 77 12.64 -11.62 3.70
C ASP A 77 12.44 -11.34 5.20
N ARG A 78 12.44 -10.06 5.59
CA ARG A 78 12.12 -9.66 6.96
C ARG A 78 10.72 -10.08 7.38
N SER A 79 9.73 -9.91 6.51
CA SER A 79 8.36 -10.33 6.77
C SER A 79 8.27 -11.84 6.99
N ARG A 80 8.96 -12.64 6.16
CA ARG A 80 9.00 -14.10 6.30
C ARG A 80 9.62 -14.52 7.63
N GLU A 81 10.70 -13.85 8.03
CA GLU A 81 11.35 -14.14 9.31
C GLU A 81 10.45 -13.82 10.49
N LEU A 82 9.75 -12.68 10.46
CA LEU A 82 8.75 -12.35 11.48
C LEU A 82 7.65 -13.41 11.56
N CYS A 83 7.16 -13.90 10.42
CA CYS A 83 6.17 -14.99 10.42
C CYS A 83 6.70 -16.27 11.07
N ARG A 84 7.97 -16.65 10.83
CA ARG A 84 8.58 -17.82 11.48
C ARG A 84 8.67 -17.63 13.00
N VAL A 85 9.18 -16.48 13.44
CA VAL A 85 9.29 -16.17 14.88
C VAL A 85 7.92 -16.17 15.55
N SER A 86 6.92 -15.57 14.92
CA SER A 86 5.54 -15.59 15.43
C SER A 86 4.98 -17.01 15.52
N ALA A 87 5.23 -17.86 14.52
CA ALA A 87 4.78 -19.25 14.54
C ALA A 87 5.41 -20.04 15.70
N LEU A 88 6.72 -19.87 15.94
CA LEU A 88 7.41 -20.49 17.07
C LEU A 88 6.83 -20.04 18.41
N ARG A 89 6.61 -18.72 18.59
CA ARG A 89 6.01 -18.19 19.82
C ARG A 89 4.59 -18.69 20.08
N LEU A 90 3.79 -18.85 19.02
CA LEU A 90 2.46 -19.43 19.13
C LEU A 90 2.54 -20.90 19.58
N GLN A 91 3.46 -21.67 19.01
CA GLN A 91 3.69 -23.06 19.41
C GLN A 91 4.13 -23.18 20.88
N GLU A 92 5.04 -22.33 21.33
CA GLU A 92 5.47 -22.25 22.73
C GLU A 92 4.29 -21.91 23.66
N SER A 93 3.49 -20.91 23.28
CA SER A 93 2.30 -20.52 24.05
C SER A 93 1.28 -21.65 24.16
N ASP A 94 1.05 -22.36 23.05
CA ASP A 94 0.16 -23.52 23.03
C ASP A 94 0.68 -24.67 23.91
N ALA A 95 1.99 -24.91 23.92
CA ALA A 95 2.60 -25.90 24.81
C ALA A 95 2.41 -25.54 26.29
N ILE A 96 2.65 -24.28 26.66
CA ILE A 96 2.42 -23.77 28.03
C ILE A 96 0.94 -23.94 28.42
N ARG A 97 0.01 -23.60 27.51
CA ARG A 97 -1.43 -23.74 27.76
C ARG A 97 -1.81 -25.20 27.98
N LYS A 98 -1.30 -26.13 27.17
CA LYS A 98 -1.56 -27.58 27.33
C LYS A 98 -1.01 -28.10 28.66
N ALA A 99 0.25 -27.81 28.98
CA ALA A 99 0.86 -28.20 30.26
C ALA A 99 0.07 -27.64 31.47
N SER A 100 -0.44 -26.42 31.37
CA SER A 100 -1.28 -25.82 32.41
C SER A 100 -2.64 -26.50 32.58
N LEU A 101 -3.24 -26.98 31.48
CA LEU A 101 -4.49 -27.73 31.51
C LEU A 101 -4.27 -29.14 32.07
N GLU A 102 -3.21 -29.82 31.64
CA GLU A 102 -2.83 -31.15 32.15
C GLU A 102 -2.50 -31.10 33.64
N GLY A 103 -1.75 -30.09 34.09
CA GLY A 103 -1.49 -29.86 35.51
C GLY A 103 -2.79 -29.69 36.29
N ARG A 104 -3.72 -28.85 35.82
CA ARG A 104 -5.04 -28.68 36.45
C ARG A 104 -5.85 -29.98 36.49
N ALA A 105 -5.86 -30.75 35.40
CA ALA A 105 -6.54 -32.04 35.35
C ALA A 105 -5.95 -33.04 36.35
N TRP A 106 -4.62 -33.11 36.46
CA TRP A 106 -3.92 -33.94 37.43
C TRP A 106 -4.23 -33.56 38.87
N TRP A 107 -4.22 -32.26 39.20
CA TRP A 107 -4.60 -31.76 40.53
C TRP A 107 -6.08 -32.05 40.84
N ALA A 108 -6.98 -31.89 39.87
CA ALA A 108 -8.39 -32.22 40.03
C ALA A 108 -8.60 -33.71 40.35
N ALA A 109 -7.98 -34.61 39.59
CA ALA A 109 -8.06 -36.06 39.80
C ALA A 109 -7.54 -36.50 41.17
N LYS A 110 -6.45 -35.88 41.65
CA LYS A 110 -5.93 -36.10 43.02
C LYS A 110 -6.91 -35.63 44.11
N SER A 111 -7.58 -34.51 43.89
CA SER A 111 -8.54 -33.97 44.86
C SER A 111 -9.82 -34.81 44.98
N GLU A 112 -10.17 -35.54 43.92
CA GLU A 112 -11.35 -36.39 43.86
C GLU A 112 -11.11 -37.76 44.53
N THR A 113 -9.94 -38.36 44.30
CA THR A 113 -9.47 -39.53 45.06
C THR A 113 -9.30 -39.21 46.55
N GLY A 114 -8.77 -38.03 46.87
CA GLY A 114 -8.70 -37.54 48.24
C GLY A 114 -10.08 -37.40 48.91
N ARG A 115 -11.12 -36.95 48.18
CA ARG A 115 -12.50 -36.83 48.71
C ARG A 115 -13.22 -38.17 48.85
N ALA A 116 -12.94 -39.15 47.99
CA ALA A 116 -13.54 -40.48 48.07
C ALA A 116 -13.11 -41.25 49.33
N LEU A 117 -11.89 -40.99 49.85
CA LEU A 117 -11.38 -41.66 51.06
C LEU A 117 -12.08 -41.25 52.36
N TRP A 118 -12.76 -40.09 52.42
CA TRP A 118 -13.39 -39.60 53.66
C TRP A 118 -14.89 -39.90 53.77
N ARG A 119 -15.54 -40.54 52.79
CA ARG A 119 -16.97 -40.92 52.84
C ARG A 119 -17.19 -42.35 53.37
N GLY A 120 -16.40 -42.75 54.35
CA GLY A 120 -16.51 -44.07 54.99
C GLY A 120 -16.23 -43.98 56.49
N ASN A 121 -17.09 -43.29 57.22
CA ASN A 121 -17.41 -43.55 58.63
C ASN A 121 -18.60 -42.69 59.07
#